data_AF-A0A2Y8ZZ59-F1
#
_entry.id   AF-A0A2Y8ZZ59-F1
#
_cell.length_a   1.000
_cell.length_b   1.000
_cell.length_c   1.000
_cell.angle_alpha   90.00
_cell.angle_beta   90.00
_cell.angle_gamma   90.00
#
_symmetry.space_group_name_H-M   'P 1'
#
loop_
_entity.id
_entity.type
_entity.pdbx_description
1 polymer ?
#
loop_
_entity_poly.entity_id
_entity_poly.type
_entity_poly.pdbx_seq_one_letter_code
_entity_poly.pdbx_strand_id
1 'polypeptide(L)'
;MSILVPESRRWLDAPLPAGARVTVAGVAGGVGTTTLTGLLWWTLTTYASRSVGLLDHGGGALHARLPAASPTRTPDLVVHDAGPVALSGAPTLAAAAPLVVVCAATAAGIDAATTAVRELTPRPEEAWRRCVVVPVATTGAGLPGTALREHAHRQGLPAAVVPLRRSRPLAAGGDIPDPARSRATADAYRSAVAVAAEAMRCLTSTMGSTPHARRR
;
A
#
# COMPACT_ATOMS: atom_id res chain seq x y z
N MET A 1 7.89 5.93 -22.16
CA MET A 1 8.20 4.58 -21.61
C MET A 1 7.06 4.20 -20.68
N SER A 2 6.31 3.13 -20.96
CA SER A 2 5.14 2.75 -20.15
C SER A 2 5.57 2.32 -18.75
N ILE A 3 4.99 2.93 -17.71
CA ILE A 3 5.21 2.55 -16.30
C ILE A 3 4.33 1.34 -15.93
N LEU A 4 3.23 1.12 -16.66
CA LEU A 4 2.32 -0.01 -16.45
C LEU A 4 2.80 -1.26 -17.18
N VAL A 5 2.89 -2.37 -16.43
CA VAL A 5 2.93 -3.72 -17.00
C VAL A 5 1.50 -4.22 -17.25
N PRO A 6 1.23 -5.02 -18.30
CA PRO A 6 -0.13 -5.44 -18.66
C PRO A 6 -0.90 -6.13 -17.53
N GLU A 7 -0.20 -6.92 -16.71
CA GLU A 7 -0.80 -7.63 -15.57
C GLU A 7 -1.30 -6.68 -14.48
N SER A 8 -0.60 -5.57 -14.22
CA SER A 8 -1.06 -4.56 -13.27
C SER A 8 -2.33 -3.88 -13.76
N ARG A 9 -2.44 -3.63 -15.06
CA ARG A 9 -3.62 -2.97 -15.64
C ARG A 9 -4.89 -3.78 -15.42
N ARG A 10 -4.83 -5.11 -15.56
CA ARG A 10 -5.97 -6.00 -15.28
C ARG A 10 -6.57 -5.76 -13.90
N TRP A 11 -5.74 -5.61 -12.87
CA TRP A 11 -6.21 -5.41 -11.50
C TRP A 11 -6.62 -3.97 -11.22
N LEU A 12 -5.94 -2.99 -11.82
CA LEU A 12 -6.31 -1.57 -11.69
C LEU A 12 -7.66 -1.26 -12.31
N ASP A 13 -8.05 -1.96 -13.37
CA ASP A 13 -9.33 -1.75 -14.07
C ASP A 13 -10.45 -2.66 -13.53
N ALA A 14 -10.15 -3.60 -12.63
CA ALA A 14 -11.14 -4.54 -12.09
C ALA A 14 -12.23 -3.81 -11.29
N PRO A 15 -13.51 -4.27 -11.34
CA PRO A 15 -14.61 -3.66 -10.62
C PRO A 15 -14.37 -3.72 -9.11
N LEU A 16 -14.77 -2.66 -8.41
CA LEU A 16 -14.63 -2.55 -6.95
C LEU A 16 -15.99 -2.67 -6.26
N PRO A 17 -16.03 -3.21 -5.02
CA PRO A 17 -17.21 -3.12 -4.18
C PRO A 17 -17.51 -1.65 -3.84
N ALA A 18 -18.78 -1.32 -3.62
CA ALA A 18 -19.17 0.00 -3.16
C ALA A 18 -18.45 0.38 -1.85
N GLY A 19 -17.89 1.58 -1.80
CA GLY A 19 -17.16 2.06 -0.64
C GLY A 19 -15.81 1.38 -0.42
N ALA A 20 -15.18 0.86 -1.47
CA ALA A 20 -13.85 0.24 -1.41
C ALA A 20 -12.81 1.15 -0.75
N ARG A 21 -11.92 0.53 0.03
CA ARG A 21 -10.88 1.24 0.79
C ARG A 21 -9.56 0.50 0.69
N VAL A 22 -8.46 1.22 0.83
CA VAL A 22 -7.12 0.69 1.08
C VAL A 22 -6.53 1.47 2.25
N THR A 23 -6.04 0.76 3.26
CA THR A 23 -5.37 1.39 4.41
C THR A 23 -3.87 1.22 4.28
N VAL A 24 -3.11 2.29 4.49
CA VAL A 24 -1.64 2.27 4.50
C VAL A 24 -1.18 2.62 5.91
N ALA A 25 -0.38 1.75 6.51
CA ALA A 25 0.08 1.90 7.89
C ALA A 25 1.57 1.60 8.00
N GLY A 26 2.31 2.44 8.72
CA GLY A 26 3.73 2.20 9.00
C GLY A 26 3.95 1.41 10.28
N VAL A 27 4.91 0.49 10.29
CA VAL A 27 5.35 -0.20 11.53
C VAL A 27 6.12 0.73 12.47
N ALA A 28 6.63 1.86 11.97
CA ALA A 28 7.38 2.84 12.74
C ALA A 28 7.34 4.23 12.07
N GLY A 29 7.82 5.26 12.78
CA GLY A 29 8.08 6.58 12.21
C GLY A 29 9.15 6.55 11.13
N GLY A 30 9.03 7.40 10.11
CA GLY A 30 10.07 7.59 9.09
C GLY A 30 10.25 6.44 8.09
N VAL A 31 9.40 5.41 8.10
CA VAL A 31 9.43 4.30 7.13
C VAL A 31 8.86 4.66 5.75
N GLY A 32 8.35 5.88 5.58
CA GLY A 32 7.85 6.37 4.30
C GLY A 32 6.37 6.10 4.04
N THR A 33 5.56 5.85 5.08
CA THR A 33 4.11 5.60 4.98
C THR A 33 3.41 6.67 4.15
N THR A 34 3.48 7.93 4.54
CA THR A 34 2.86 9.07 3.84
C THR A 34 3.36 9.22 2.40
N THR A 35 4.65 8.98 2.15
CA THR A 35 5.21 8.99 0.80
C THR A 35 4.56 7.90 -0.06
N LEU A 36 4.45 6.68 0.46
CA LEU A 36 3.81 5.58 -0.26
C LEU A 36 2.32 5.85 -0.47
N THR A 37 1.61 6.37 0.53
CA THR A 37 0.18 6.69 0.42
C THR A 37 -0.07 7.68 -0.70
N GLY A 38 0.71 8.76 -0.80
CA GLY A 38 0.55 9.72 -1.88
C GLY A 38 0.98 9.17 -3.25
N LEU A 39 1.99 8.29 -3.33
CA LEU A 39 2.34 7.58 -4.57
C LEU A 39 1.21 6.64 -5.02
N LEU A 40 0.58 5.92 -4.08
CA LEU A 40 -0.56 5.05 -4.34
C LEU A 40 -1.76 5.85 -4.84
N TRP A 41 -2.09 6.94 -4.15
CA TRP A 41 -3.14 7.86 -4.59
C TRP A 41 -2.89 8.35 -6.01
N TRP A 42 -1.71 8.90 -6.29
CA TRP A 42 -1.34 9.39 -7.63
C TRP A 42 -1.43 8.27 -8.69
N THR A 43 -0.96 7.08 -8.36
CA THR A 43 -0.99 5.92 -9.26
C THR A 43 -2.42 5.52 -9.60
N LEU A 44 -3.29 5.45 -8.58
CA LEU A 44 -4.68 5.06 -8.75
C LEU A 44 -5.46 6.14 -9.49
N THR A 45 -5.27 7.43 -9.20
CA THR A 45 -5.93 8.52 -9.94
C THR A 45 -5.47 8.61 -11.39
N THR A 46 -4.20 8.28 -11.67
CA THR A 46 -3.63 8.40 -13.01
C THR A 46 -3.98 7.22 -13.89
N TYR A 47 -3.96 6.00 -13.34
CA TYR A 47 -4.02 4.77 -14.12
C TYR A 47 -5.28 3.96 -13.94
N ALA A 48 -6.03 4.13 -12.84
CA ALA A 48 -7.33 3.49 -12.70
C ALA A 48 -8.40 4.47 -13.20
N SER A 49 -9.32 4.00 -14.04
CA SER A 49 -10.44 4.82 -14.54
C SER A 49 -11.52 5.00 -13.45
N ARG A 50 -11.16 5.61 -12.31
CA ARG A 50 -12.03 5.80 -11.13
C ARG A 50 -11.64 7.03 -10.33
N SER A 51 -12.60 7.55 -9.57
CA SER A 51 -12.37 8.62 -8.60
C SER A 51 -11.75 8.04 -7.33
N VAL A 52 -10.65 8.66 -6.85
CA VAL A 52 -9.90 8.18 -5.69
C VAL A 52 -9.81 9.29 -4.65
N GLY A 53 -10.41 9.04 -3.48
CA GLY A 53 -10.29 9.90 -2.31
C GLY A 53 -9.06 9.55 -1.49
N LEU A 54 -8.65 10.51 -0.67
CA LEU A 54 -7.52 10.37 0.24
C LEU A 54 -7.93 10.88 1.61
N LEU A 55 -7.66 10.10 2.65
CA LEU A 55 -7.91 10.49 4.04
C LEU A 55 -6.62 10.36 4.84
N ASP A 56 -6.23 11.45 5.49
CA ASP A 56 -5.02 11.54 6.31
C ASP A 56 -5.38 11.45 7.79
N HIS A 57 -5.01 10.36 8.42
CA HIS A 57 -5.13 10.13 9.87
C HIS A 57 -3.79 10.32 10.59
N GLY A 58 -2.72 10.59 9.85
CA GLY A 58 -1.34 10.73 10.33
C GLY A 58 -0.95 12.14 10.77
N GLY A 59 -1.90 13.07 10.85
CA GLY A 59 -1.67 14.43 11.36
C GLY A 59 -1.41 15.51 10.30
N GLY A 60 -1.85 15.33 9.06
CA GLY A 60 -1.90 16.40 8.05
C GLY A 60 -0.67 16.50 7.13
N ALA A 61 0.36 15.68 7.37
CA ALA A 61 1.60 15.67 6.58
C ALA A 61 1.38 15.27 5.11
N LEU A 62 0.28 14.57 4.80
CA LEU A 62 -0.02 14.13 3.44
C LEU A 62 -0.58 15.26 2.58
N HIS A 63 -1.47 16.07 3.15
CA HIS A 63 -2.11 17.19 2.42
C HIS A 63 -1.09 18.25 2.01
N ALA A 64 -0.04 18.44 2.80
CA ALA A 64 1.05 19.37 2.47
C ALA A 64 1.93 18.93 1.30
N ARG A 65 1.82 17.66 0.83
CA ARG A 65 2.69 17.08 -0.20
C ARG A 65 2.00 16.83 -1.54
N LEU A 66 0.70 17.04 -1.59
CA LEU A 66 -0.12 16.80 -2.75
C LEU A 66 -0.68 18.13 -3.26
N PRO A 67 -0.82 18.29 -4.59
CA PRO A 67 -1.58 19.41 -5.12
C PRO A 67 -3.00 19.36 -4.56
N ALA A 68 -3.54 20.52 -4.16
CA ALA A 68 -4.86 20.62 -3.57
C ALA A 68 -5.91 19.98 -4.49
N ALA A 69 -6.46 18.84 -4.08
CA ALA A 69 -7.54 18.18 -4.78
C ALA A 69 -8.77 18.21 -3.87
N SER A 70 -9.83 18.87 -4.33
CA SER A 70 -11.12 18.87 -3.64
C SER A 70 -12.06 17.92 -4.39
N PRO A 71 -12.42 16.75 -3.83
CA PRO A 71 -13.40 15.90 -4.47
C PRO A 71 -14.78 16.53 -4.33
N THR A 72 -15.40 16.89 -5.46
CA THR A 72 -16.79 17.39 -5.53
C THR A 72 -17.83 16.27 -5.48
N ARG A 73 -17.40 15.00 -5.47
CA ARG A 73 -18.24 13.79 -5.43
C ARG A 73 -17.64 12.74 -4.50
N THR A 74 -18.48 11.88 -3.92
CA THR A 74 -18.04 10.69 -3.18
C THR A 74 -17.15 9.80 -4.08
N PRO A 75 -15.93 9.46 -3.64
CA PRO A 75 -14.98 8.69 -4.46
C PRO A 75 -15.35 7.20 -4.54
N ASP A 76 -14.96 6.55 -5.63
CA ASP A 76 -15.15 5.11 -5.86
C ASP A 76 -14.21 4.26 -4.97
N LEU A 77 -13.05 4.81 -4.64
CA LEU A 77 -12.02 4.19 -3.79
C LEU A 77 -11.45 5.23 -2.83
N VAL A 78 -11.24 4.85 -1.56
CA VAL A 78 -10.56 5.71 -0.58
C VAL A 78 -9.24 5.11 -0.15
N VAL A 79 -8.15 5.87 -0.25
CA VAL A 79 -6.86 5.51 0.35
C VAL A 79 -6.73 6.22 1.70
N HIS A 80 -6.50 5.45 2.75
CA HIS A 80 -6.30 5.97 4.11
C HIS A 80 -4.81 5.95 4.44
N ASP A 81 -4.23 7.11 4.76
CA ASP A 81 -2.95 7.18 5.46
C ASP A 81 -3.22 7.06 6.96
N ALA A 82 -2.93 5.89 7.54
CA ALA A 82 -3.10 5.66 8.96
C ALA A 82 -1.92 6.20 9.78
N GLY A 83 -0.85 6.67 9.14
CA GLY A 83 0.35 7.16 9.80
C GLY A 83 1.28 6.07 10.36
N PRO A 84 2.32 6.47 11.09
CA PRO A 84 3.24 5.54 11.75
C PRO A 84 2.62 4.95 13.02
N VAL A 85 2.91 3.68 13.31
CA VAL A 85 2.46 3.00 14.55
C VAL A 85 0.94 2.77 14.61
N ALA A 86 0.26 2.86 13.46
CA ALA A 86 -1.19 2.74 13.39
C ALA A 86 -1.72 1.34 13.72
N LEU A 87 -0.89 0.35 14.05
CA LEU A 87 -1.32 -1.02 14.35
C LEU A 87 -2.27 -1.10 15.55
N SER A 88 -2.32 -0.08 16.40
CA SER A 88 -3.28 0.05 17.51
C SER A 88 -4.69 0.52 17.07
N GLY A 89 -4.83 1.20 15.92
CA GLY A 89 -6.12 1.72 15.39
C GLY A 89 -6.50 1.24 13.97
N ALA A 90 -5.53 0.73 13.22
CA ALA A 90 -5.67 0.12 11.91
C ALA A 90 -6.57 -1.12 11.89
N PRO A 91 -6.70 -1.94 12.96
CA PRO A 91 -7.66 -3.07 12.97
C PRO A 91 -9.09 -2.62 12.67
N THR A 92 -9.50 -1.44 13.13
CA THR A 92 -10.85 -0.91 12.90
C THR A 92 -11.04 -0.43 11.46
N LEU A 93 -9.99 0.11 10.83
CA LEU A 93 -10.00 0.57 9.44
C LEU A 93 -9.81 -0.57 8.43
N ALA A 94 -9.06 -1.61 8.80
CA ALA A 94 -8.68 -2.75 7.97
C ALA A 94 -9.69 -3.90 8.00
N ALA A 95 -10.70 -3.87 8.89
CA ALA A 95 -11.64 -4.97 9.11
C ALA A 95 -12.39 -5.45 7.85
N ALA A 96 -12.41 -4.68 6.76
CA ALA A 96 -12.99 -5.07 5.47
C ALA A 96 -12.17 -4.64 4.23
N ALA A 97 -10.92 -4.20 4.40
CA ALA A 97 -10.12 -3.58 3.34
C ALA A 97 -8.69 -4.13 3.32
N PRO A 98 -7.98 -4.13 2.17
CA PRO A 98 -6.56 -4.44 2.16
C PRO A 98 -5.77 -3.48 3.02
N LEU A 99 -4.77 -4.05 3.68
CA LEU A 99 -3.82 -3.32 4.49
C LEU A 99 -2.44 -3.34 3.81
N VAL A 100 -1.92 -2.17 3.53
CA VAL A 100 -0.55 -1.96 3.08
C VAL A 100 0.31 -1.61 4.29
N VAL A 101 1.17 -2.56 4.70
CA VAL A 101 2.08 -2.42 5.84
C VAL A 101 3.44 -1.93 5.36
N VAL A 102 3.83 -0.75 5.78
CA VAL A 102 5.08 -0.09 5.35
C VAL A 102 6.15 -0.30 6.42
N CYS A 103 7.32 -0.77 5.99
CA CYS A 103 8.45 -1.01 6.89
C CYS A 103 9.77 -0.58 6.25
N ALA A 104 10.84 -0.52 7.05
CA ALA A 104 12.17 -0.34 6.50
C ALA A 104 12.58 -1.55 5.64
N ALA A 105 13.35 -1.31 4.57
CA ALA A 105 13.93 -2.34 3.69
C ALA A 105 15.15 -3.02 4.33
N THR A 106 14.96 -3.58 5.53
CA THR A 106 15.96 -4.32 6.32
C THR A 106 15.33 -5.59 6.88
N ALA A 107 16.16 -6.54 7.36
CA ALA A 107 15.65 -7.75 8.01
C ALA A 107 14.77 -7.40 9.22
N ALA A 108 15.25 -6.53 10.11
CA ALA A 108 14.48 -6.04 11.26
C ALA A 108 13.17 -5.34 10.86
N GLY A 109 13.14 -4.63 9.74
CA GLY A 109 11.91 -4.03 9.21
C GLY A 109 10.88 -5.08 8.78
N ILE A 110 11.33 -6.15 8.12
CA ILE A 110 10.48 -7.30 7.78
C ILE A 110 9.99 -8.04 9.03
N ASP A 111 10.85 -8.23 10.03
CA ASP A 111 10.47 -8.87 11.29
C ASP A 111 9.37 -8.05 11.99
N ALA A 112 9.54 -6.72 12.07
CA ALA A 112 8.53 -5.82 12.60
C ALA A 112 7.21 -5.87 11.81
N ALA A 113 7.27 -5.91 10.47
CA ALA A 113 6.08 -6.06 9.63
C ALA A 113 5.41 -7.43 9.82
N THR A 114 6.19 -8.48 10.06
CA THR A 114 5.67 -9.82 10.30
C THR A 114 4.94 -9.91 11.62
N THR A 115 5.53 -9.36 12.69
CA THR A 115 4.86 -9.22 13.99
C THR A 115 3.58 -8.39 13.85
N ALA A 116 3.65 -7.24 13.19
CA ALA A 116 2.50 -6.38 12.93
C ALA A 116 1.35 -7.12 12.24
N VAL A 117 1.63 -7.82 11.13
CA VAL A 117 0.61 -8.57 10.37
C VAL A 117 -0.01 -9.68 11.22
N ARG A 118 0.77 -10.32 12.10
CA ARG A 118 0.26 -11.36 13.01
C ARG A 118 -0.62 -10.77 14.12
N GLU A 119 -0.20 -9.65 14.72
CA GLU A 119 -0.90 -8.99 15.83
C GLU A 119 -2.22 -8.34 15.41
N LEU A 120 -2.29 -7.81 14.19
CA LEU A 120 -3.51 -7.23 13.61
C LEU A 120 -4.66 -8.23 13.45
N THR A 121 -4.38 -9.52 13.64
CA THR A 121 -5.31 -10.62 13.41
C THR A 121 -5.60 -11.42 14.67
N PRO A 122 -6.72 -11.15 15.35
CA PRO A 122 -7.45 -12.18 16.09
C PRO A 122 -8.38 -13.02 15.18
N ARG A 123 -8.20 -13.01 13.84
CA ARG A 123 -9.17 -13.51 12.83
C ARG A 123 -8.49 -14.38 11.74
N PRO A 124 -9.25 -15.28 11.05
CA PRO A 124 -8.71 -16.41 10.26
C PRO A 124 -7.76 -16.01 9.12
N GLU A 125 -6.98 -16.98 8.61
CA GLU A 125 -5.98 -16.88 7.52
C GLU A 125 -6.36 -15.95 6.35
N GLU A 126 -7.66 -15.79 6.08
CA GLU A 126 -8.20 -14.96 5.01
C GLU A 126 -7.88 -13.46 5.17
N ALA A 127 -7.70 -12.96 6.40
CA ALA A 127 -7.31 -11.58 6.66
C ALA A 127 -5.87 -11.29 6.21
N TRP A 128 -4.95 -12.25 6.34
CA TRP A 128 -3.56 -12.10 5.91
C TRP A 128 -3.40 -12.01 4.40
N ARG A 129 -4.26 -12.69 3.65
CA ARG A 129 -4.29 -12.62 2.18
C ARG A 129 -4.67 -11.24 1.65
N ARG A 130 -5.11 -10.33 2.53
CA ARG A 130 -5.43 -8.94 2.23
C ARG A 130 -4.32 -7.97 2.64
N CYS A 131 -3.19 -8.48 3.14
CA CYS A 131 -2.04 -7.66 3.50
C CYS A 131 -1.00 -7.62 2.37
N VAL A 132 -0.44 -6.43 2.16
CA VAL A 132 0.71 -6.19 1.30
C VAL A 132 1.79 -5.53 2.15
N VAL A 133 2.95 -6.18 2.29
CA VAL A 133 4.10 -5.59 2.98
C VAL A 133 4.97 -4.86 1.96
N VAL A 134 5.28 -3.60 2.27
CA VAL A 134 6.05 -2.70 1.40
C VAL A 134 7.29 -2.24 2.15
N PRO A 135 8.42 -2.95 1.96
CA PRO A 135 9.70 -2.51 2.47
C PRO A 135 10.20 -1.31 1.67
N VAL A 136 10.54 -0.22 2.35
CA VAL A 136 11.02 1.03 1.79
C VAL A 136 12.47 1.27 2.22
N ALA A 137 13.35 1.48 1.25
CA ALA A 137 14.73 1.88 1.51
C ALA A 137 14.79 3.38 1.84
N THR A 138 14.57 3.72 3.12
CA THR A 138 14.58 5.11 3.62
C THR A 138 15.98 5.60 3.95
N THR A 139 16.86 4.72 4.42
CA THR A 139 18.28 5.01 4.71
C THR A 139 19.20 3.95 4.10
N GLY A 140 20.42 4.36 3.70
CA GLY A 140 21.43 3.44 3.17
C GLY A 140 21.05 2.72 1.87
N ALA A 141 21.78 1.63 1.59
CA ALA A 141 21.39 0.62 0.61
C ALA A 141 20.58 -0.45 1.37
N GLY A 142 19.25 -0.37 1.30
CA GLY A 142 18.39 -1.43 1.84
C GLY A 142 18.71 -2.78 1.19
N LEU A 143 18.21 -3.86 1.79
CA LEU A 143 18.40 -5.20 1.24
C LEU A 143 17.82 -5.30 -0.18
N PRO A 144 18.43 -6.11 -1.07
CA PRO A 144 17.83 -6.43 -2.35
C PRO A 144 16.42 -7.00 -2.20
N GLY A 145 15.54 -6.71 -3.16
CA GLY A 145 14.15 -7.17 -3.11
C GLY A 145 14.00 -8.69 -3.02
N THR A 146 14.92 -9.45 -3.62
CA THR A 146 14.96 -10.91 -3.50
C THR A 146 15.29 -11.35 -2.07
N ALA A 147 16.30 -10.75 -1.44
CA ALA A 147 16.67 -11.05 -0.06
C ALA A 147 15.56 -10.69 0.94
N LEU A 148 14.83 -9.59 0.71
CA LEU A 148 13.68 -9.20 1.53
C LEU A 148 12.55 -10.24 1.45
N ARG A 149 12.23 -10.72 0.24
CA ARG A 149 11.20 -11.75 0.03
C ARG A 149 11.61 -13.09 0.63
N GLU A 150 12.87 -13.48 0.45
CA GLU A 150 13.41 -14.71 1.02
C GLU A 150 13.38 -14.67 2.55
N HIS A 151 13.75 -13.54 3.16
CA HIS A 151 13.66 -13.34 4.60
C HIS A 151 12.21 -13.41 5.09
N ALA A 152 11.29 -12.70 4.43
CA ALA A 152 9.86 -12.79 4.74
C ALA A 152 9.30 -14.22 4.65
N HIS A 153 9.70 -14.97 3.61
CA HIS A 153 9.32 -16.36 3.45
C HIS A 153 9.85 -17.23 4.60
N ARG A 154 11.12 -17.07 5.00
CA ARG A 154 11.69 -17.79 6.17
C ARG A 154 10.97 -17.46 7.47
N GLN A 155 10.51 -16.21 7.62
CA GLN A 155 9.70 -15.79 8.77
C GLN A 155 8.27 -16.31 8.71
N GLY A 156 7.85 -16.98 7.63
CA GLY A 156 6.49 -17.46 7.43
C GLY A 156 5.50 -16.31 7.34
N LEU A 157 5.88 -15.19 6.69
CA LEU A 157 4.98 -14.08 6.41
C LEU A 157 4.00 -14.48 5.28
N PRO A 158 2.69 -14.61 5.55
CA PRO A 158 1.70 -15.02 4.56
C PRO A 158 1.32 -13.92 3.54
N ALA A 159 1.87 -12.71 3.68
CA ALA A 159 1.53 -11.54 2.88
C ALA A 159 2.46 -11.36 1.67
N ALA A 160 1.95 -10.73 0.61
CA ALA A 160 2.78 -10.35 -0.52
C ALA A 160 3.80 -9.28 -0.11
N VAL A 161 5.05 -9.40 -0.60
CA VAL A 161 6.13 -8.44 -0.32
C VAL A 161 6.54 -7.72 -1.60
N VAL A 162 6.27 -6.42 -1.65
CA VAL A 162 6.50 -5.56 -2.82
C VAL A 162 7.44 -4.41 -2.44
N PRO A 163 8.76 -4.55 -2.62
CA PRO A 163 9.73 -3.52 -2.24
C PRO A 163 9.56 -2.22 -3.03
N LEU A 164 9.55 -1.10 -2.32
CA LEU A 164 9.58 0.24 -2.91
C LEU A 164 11.04 0.66 -3.12
N ARG A 165 11.38 1.01 -4.36
CA ARG A 165 12.71 1.51 -4.71
C ARG A 165 12.95 2.90 -4.11
N ARG A 166 14.17 3.13 -3.62
CA ARG A 166 14.58 4.42 -3.08
C ARG A 166 14.60 5.49 -4.18
N SER A 167 14.09 6.67 -3.85
CA SER A 167 14.22 7.88 -4.65
C SER A 167 14.58 9.05 -3.75
N ARG A 168 15.70 9.71 -4.04
CA ARG A 168 16.15 10.89 -3.27
C ARG A 168 15.13 12.04 -3.32
N PRO A 169 14.55 12.38 -4.48
CA PRO A 169 13.46 13.37 -4.54
C PRO A 169 12.29 13.07 -3.60
N LEU A 170 11.86 11.80 -3.52
CA LEU A 170 10.75 11.39 -2.65
C LEU A 170 11.10 11.43 -1.16
N ALA A 171 12.37 11.20 -0.82
CA ALA A 171 12.88 11.23 0.55
C ALA A 171 13.08 12.65 1.10
N ALA A 172 13.06 13.68 0.25
CA ALA A 172 13.29 15.06 0.65
C ALA A 172 12.12 15.70 1.43
N GLY A 173 11.00 14.99 1.59
CA GLY A 173 9.85 15.46 2.40
C GLY A 173 8.96 16.52 1.74
N GLY A 174 9.36 17.09 0.60
CA GLY A 174 8.53 18.00 -0.19
C GLY A 174 7.46 17.30 -1.02
N ASP A 175 6.92 18.05 -1.99
CA ASP A 175 5.91 17.60 -2.94
C ASP A 175 6.27 16.27 -3.59
N ILE A 176 5.25 15.45 -3.83
CA ILE A 176 5.42 14.22 -4.59
C ILE A 176 5.77 14.59 -6.03
N PRO A 177 7.01 14.31 -6.48
CA PRO A 177 7.50 14.78 -7.77
C PRO A 177 6.87 14.01 -8.93
N ASP A 178 6.83 14.65 -10.10
CA ASP A 178 6.48 14.02 -11.36
C ASP A 178 7.34 12.75 -11.62
N PRO A 179 6.77 11.63 -12.09
CA PRO A 179 7.51 10.42 -12.44
C PRO A 179 8.66 10.64 -13.42
N ALA A 180 8.55 11.60 -14.35
CA ALA A 180 9.58 11.93 -15.33
C ALA A 180 10.78 12.69 -14.75
N ARG A 181 10.71 13.18 -13.50
CA ARG A 181 11.78 13.97 -12.86
C ARG A 181 13.12 13.23 -12.81
N SER A 182 13.11 11.92 -12.61
CA SER A 182 14.33 11.11 -12.62
C SER A 182 14.03 9.63 -12.83
N ARG A 183 15.03 8.86 -13.29
CA ARG A 183 14.91 7.39 -13.39
C ARG A 183 14.53 6.75 -12.05
N ALA A 184 15.15 7.18 -10.96
CA ALA A 184 14.86 6.67 -9.61
C ALA A 184 13.42 6.99 -9.16
N THR A 185 12.90 8.16 -9.53
CA THR A 185 11.50 8.51 -9.31
C THR A 185 10.58 7.59 -10.12
N ALA A 186 10.86 7.40 -11.41
CA ALA A 186 10.08 6.49 -12.26
C ALA A 186 10.10 5.04 -11.74
N ASP A 187 11.23 4.57 -11.19
CA ASP A 187 11.33 3.25 -10.55
C ASP A 187 10.46 3.15 -9.28
N ALA A 188 10.41 4.21 -8.47
CA ALA A 188 9.51 4.25 -7.31
C ALA A 188 8.03 4.22 -7.74
N TYR A 189 7.65 4.93 -8.79
CA TYR A 189 6.30 4.85 -9.36
C TYR A 189 5.97 3.47 -9.93
N ARG A 190 6.92 2.79 -10.58
CA ARG A 190 6.75 1.38 -11.00
C ARG A 190 6.51 0.46 -9.81
N SER A 191 7.24 0.63 -8.71
CA SER A 191 6.97 -0.11 -7.48
C SER A 191 5.58 0.23 -6.93
N ALA A 192 5.17 1.51 -6.93
CA ALA A 192 3.84 1.92 -6.47
C ALA A 192 2.70 1.33 -7.32
N VAL A 193 2.87 1.20 -8.64
CA VAL A 193 1.96 0.46 -9.53
C VAL A 193 1.82 -1.00 -9.09
N ALA A 194 2.92 -1.67 -8.76
CA ALA A 194 2.87 -3.05 -8.31
C ALA A 194 2.14 -3.18 -6.95
N VAL A 195 2.37 -2.24 -6.03
CA VAL A 195 1.65 -2.20 -4.74
C VAL A 195 0.15 -1.94 -4.97
N ALA A 196 -0.21 -0.99 -5.83
CA ALA A 196 -1.60 -0.67 -6.15
C ALA A 196 -2.32 -1.87 -6.78
N ALA A 197 -1.70 -2.52 -7.77
CA ALA A 197 -2.25 -3.72 -8.40
C ALA A 197 -2.49 -4.84 -7.40
N GLU A 198 -1.55 -5.07 -6.48
CA GLU A 198 -1.69 -6.10 -5.46
C GLU A 198 -2.80 -5.76 -4.45
N ALA A 199 -2.90 -4.51 -4.00
CA ALA A 199 -4.00 -4.07 -3.15
C ALA A 199 -5.37 -4.25 -3.83
N MET A 200 -5.47 -3.95 -5.13
CA MET A 200 -6.72 -4.16 -5.90
C MET A 200 -7.02 -5.65 -6.09
N ARG A 201 -6.00 -6.50 -6.28
CA ARG A 201 -6.15 -7.96 -6.30
C ARG A 201 -6.74 -8.49 -4.99
N CYS A 202 -6.27 -7.98 -3.85
CA CYS A 202 -6.81 -8.32 -2.53
C CYS A 202 -8.29 -7.89 -2.37
N LEU A 203 -8.68 -6.70 -2.87
CA LEU A 203 -10.07 -6.24 -2.86
C LEU A 203 -10.99 -7.16 -3.66
N THR A 204 -10.58 -7.48 -4.89
CA THR A 204 -11.40 -8.24 -5.85
C THR A 204 -11.52 -9.71 -5.50
N SER A 205 -10.48 -10.30 -4.89
CA SER A 205 -10.50 -11.69 -4.43
C SER A 205 -11.53 -11.94 -3.31
N THR A 206 -11.92 -10.89 -2.58
CA THR A 206 -12.93 -10.97 -1.51
C THR A 206 -14.36 -11.10 -2.04
N MET A 207 -14.61 -10.71 -3.30
CA MET A 207 -15.94 -10.83 -3.91
C MET A 207 -16.30 -12.26 -4.33
N GLY A 208 -15.29 -13.12 -4.55
CA GLY A 208 -15.48 -14.50 -5.03
C GLY A 208 -15.81 -15.51 -3.93
N SER A 209 -15.58 -15.18 -2.65
CA SER A 209 -15.81 -16.06 -1.51
C SER A 209 -17.14 -15.80 -0.81
N THR A 210 -18.24 -15.61 -1.57
CA THR A 210 -19.57 -15.59 -0.96
C THR A 210 -19.85 -16.97 -0.36
N PRO A 211 -20.08 -17.11 0.96
CA PRO A 211 -20.36 -18.40 1.55
C PRO A 211 -21.69 -18.88 0.99
N HIS A 212 -21.66 -19.99 0.25
CA HIS A 212 -22.84 -20.74 -0.12
C HIS A 212 -23.59 -21.05 1.18
N ALA A 213 -24.71 -20.36 1.40
CA ALA A 213 -25.61 -20.66 2.50
C ALA A 213 -25.94 -22.15 2.40
N ARG A 214 -25.38 -22.95 3.31
CA ARG A 214 -25.86 -24.31 3.56
C ARG A 214 -27.31 -24.17 4.01
N ARG A 215 -28.23 -24.25 3.06
CA ARG A 215 -29.63 -24.50 3.33
C ARG A 215 -29.67 -25.83 4.09
N ARG A 216 -30.10 -25.74 5.34
CA ARG A 216 -30.60 -26.88 6.09
C ARG A 216 -31.99 -27.24 5.58
#